data_AF-A0A9D5BVH4-F1
#
_entry.id   AF-A0A9D5BVH4-F1
#
_cell.length_a   1.000
_cell.length_b   1.000
_cell.length_c   1.000
_cell.angle_alpha   90.00
_cell.angle_beta   90.00
_cell.angle_gamma   90.00
#
_symmetry.space_group_name_H-M   'P 1'
#
loop_
_entity.id
_entity.type
_entity.pdbx_description
1 polymer ?
#
loop_
_entity_poly.entity_id
_entity_poly.type
_entity_poly.pdbx_seq_one_letter_code
_entity_poly.pdbx_strand_id
1 'polypeptide(L)'
;MTSRNSNGIGNCWDNDIPPQLLFKKSEPFLNENYDAVPTKNFEKTPSTLSHNNSVSCDDLKGVGSLSGTCILNSSLHLVNDLLILGTGSIEVAPHVLITCPIKGCLISFNISGNAKIALGGPPPAQTSGTPSLYDGAGGGHGGRGASCLKSNRTNWGGDVYAWSTLSDPWSYGSKGGSTSSEKQYGGDGGGRILLIVKDTLHVDGFITAEGGQGGLDGGGGSGGSIMVHAFKLNGNGTISAAGGSGWGGGGGGRISLECYSIQDVKITVHGGQSFGCPENAGAAGTAYDKLLSSLKVSNDYFTTHTETPLLDFPTTILWSNVYVECNAKALVPLLWSRVQVRGQIRLLDGGSICFGLSKYGVSEF
;
A
#
# COMPACT_ATOMS: atom_id res chain seq x y z
N MET A 1 -21.99 9.58 -51.74
CA MET A 1 -20.92 9.09 -50.86
C MET A 1 -20.40 10.30 -50.08
N THR A 2 -20.96 10.78 -48.96
CA THR A 2 -21.74 10.15 -47.87
C THR A 2 -21.05 8.94 -47.22
N SER A 3 -20.86 8.84 -45.90
CA SER A 3 -21.10 9.81 -44.79
C SER A 3 -20.57 9.31 -43.42
N ARG A 4 -20.43 10.24 -42.45
CA ARG A 4 -20.58 10.08 -40.97
C ARG A 4 -19.43 9.55 -40.07
N ASN A 5 -19.00 10.46 -39.20
CA ASN A 5 -18.93 10.42 -37.72
C ASN A 5 -18.18 9.31 -36.95
N SER A 6 -17.26 9.77 -36.11
CA SER A 6 -17.07 9.30 -34.73
C SER A 6 -16.68 10.47 -33.81
N ASN A 7 -17.60 10.91 -32.94
CA ASN A 7 -17.32 11.86 -31.85
C ASN A 7 -16.66 11.12 -30.67
N GLY A 8 -15.90 11.80 -29.80
CA GLY A 8 -15.62 11.25 -28.47
C GLY A 8 -14.33 11.63 -27.73
N ILE A 9 -13.55 12.63 -28.14
CA ILE A 9 -12.46 13.13 -27.29
C ILE A 9 -13.07 14.13 -26.29
N GLY A 10 -13.24 13.68 -25.03
CA GLY A 10 -13.78 14.51 -23.96
C GLY A 10 -12.74 15.45 -23.40
N ASN A 11 -12.89 16.76 -23.66
CA ASN A 11 -12.05 17.80 -23.07
C ASN A 11 -12.50 18.10 -21.64
N CYS A 12 -11.58 18.00 -20.67
CA CYS A 12 -11.84 18.32 -19.26
C CYS A 12 -11.23 19.68 -18.90
N TRP A 13 -11.99 20.77 -19.03
CA TRP A 13 -11.57 22.12 -18.62
C TRP A 13 -12.75 22.91 -18.03
N ASP A 14 -12.51 23.58 -16.89
CA ASP A 14 -13.08 24.91 -16.61
C ASP A 14 -12.37 25.60 -15.41
N ASN A 15 -11.66 26.69 -15.74
CA ASN A 15 -11.49 27.99 -15.04
C ASN A 15 -10.79 28.14 -13.66
N ASP A 16 -9.60 28.78 -13.75
CA ASP A 16 -9.08 29.92 -12.97
C ASP A 16 -8.54 29.84 -11.52
N ILE A 17 -7.60 30.78 -11.26
CA ILE A 17 -6.94 31.24 -10.00
C ILE A 17 -5.56 30.55 -9.67
N PRO A 18 -4.51 31.33 -9.25
CA PRO A 18 -3.10 31.04 -9.63
C PRO A 18 -2.27 30.21 -8.62
N PRO A 19 -1.06 29.74 -9.00
CA PRO A 19 -0.33 28.73 -8.24
C PRO A 19 0.64 29.30 -7.17
N GLN A 20 0.60 28.70 -5.98
CA GLN A 20 1.75 28.64 -5.06
C GLN A 20 1.86 27.25 -4.44
N LEU A 21 2.67 26.39 -5.04
CA LEU A 21 3.29 25.22 -4.39
C LEU A 21 4.46 24.76 -5.26
N LEU A 22 5.63 25.36 -5.01
CA LEU A 22 6.89 24.90 -5.60
C LEU A 22 7.25 23.54 -4.97
N PHE A 23 7.25 22.48 -5.78
CA PHE A 23 7.87 21.22 -5.40
C PHE A 23 9.39 21.43 -5.32
N LYS A 24 9.93 21.57 -4.10
CA LYS A 24 11.39 21.59 -3.90
C LYS A 24 11.95 20.20 -4.19
N LYS A 25 12.70 20.10 -5.28
CA LYS A 25 13.57 18.98 -5.61
C LYS A 25 14.63 18.84 -4.49
N SER A 26 14.71 17.67 -3.86
CA SER A 26 15.78 17.37 -2.90
C SER A 26 17.07 17.06 -3.65
N GLU A 27 18.09 17.90 -3.47
CA GLU A 27 19.43 17.64 -3.98
C GLU A 27 20.21 16.67 -3.06
N PRO A 28 21.14 15.86 -3.60
CA PRO A 28 21.91 14.92 -2.80
C PRO A 28 23.08 15.62 -2.10
N PHE A 29 23.19 15.43 -0.78
CA PHE A 29 24.37 15.89 -0.03
C PHE A 29 25.41 14.78 0.11
N LEU A 30 26.62 15.06 -0.38
CA LEU A 30 27.84 14.34 -0.06
C LEU A 30 28.43 14.84 1.27
N ASN A 31 29.28 14.01 1.88
CA ASN A 31 29.99 14.19 3.15
C ASN A 31 30.39 15.61 3.53
N GLU A 32 30.28 15.92 4.83
CA GLU A 32 31.39 16.54 5.57
C GLU A 32 31.39 16.13 7.06
N ASN A 33 32.55 16.24 7.71
CA ASN A 33 32.85 15.67 9.03
C ASN A 33 32.18 16.45 10.17
N TYR A 34 31.92 15.79 11.31
CA TYR A 34 31.90 16.46 12.61
C TYR A 34 32.52 15.60 13.72
N ASP A 35 33.31 16.27 14.57
CA ASP A 35 34.20 15.69 15.57
C ASP A 35 33.51 15.14 16.83
N ALA A 36 34.29 14.37 17.60
CA ALA A 36 33.86 13.70 18.82
C ALA A 36 33.77 14.63 20.06
N VAL A 37 32.72 14.44 20.87
CA VAL A 37 32.60 14.91 22.26
C VAL A 37 31.77 13.88 23.07
N PRO A 38 31.83 13.83 24.42
CA PRO A 38 32.55 12.74 25.08
C PRO A 38 31.65 11.77 25.87
N THR A 39 32.18 10.57 26.12
CA THR A 39 31.53 9.51 26.89
C THR A 39 31.26 9.89 28.35
N LYS A 40 30.00 9.80 28.79
CA LYS A 40 29.66 9.62 30.21
C LYS A 40 29.22 8.18 30.45
N ASN A 41 29.91 7.51 31.36
CA ASN A 41 29.56 6.17 31.81
C ASN A 41 28.20 6.18 32.52
N PHE A 42 27.28 5.31 32.10
CA PHE A 42 26.22 4.79 32.95
C PHE A 42 26.45 3.30 33.16
N GLU A 43 26.29 2.87 34.40
CA GLU A 43 26.75 1.56 34.87
C GLU A 43 25.93 0.40 34.29
N LYS A 44 26.60 -0.72 34.02
CA LYS A 44 25.93 -1.96 33.63
C LYS A 44 25.12 -2.51 34.80
N THR A 45 23.80 -2.43 34.71
CA THR A 45 22.91 -3.43 35.33
C THR A 45 22.55 -4.47 34.25
N PRO A 46 22.83 -5.78 34.47
CA PRO A 46 22.52 -6.80 33.48
C PRO A 46 21.05 -7.20 33.59
N SER A 47 20.16 -6.52 32.84
CA SER A 47 18.83 -7.06 32.58
C SER A 47 18.95 -8.28 31.67
N THR A 48 18.72 -9.45 32.24
CA THR A 48 18.71 -10.74 31.54
C THR A 48 17.67 -10.71 30.41
N LEU A 49 18.13 -10.76 29.16
CA LEU A 49 17.27 -10.88 27.99
C LEU A 49 16.75 -12.34 27.87
N SER A 50 15.94 -12.76 28.83
CA SER A 50 15.38 -14.12 28.92
C SER A 50 13.91 -14.12 28.50
N HIS A 51 13.65 -14.23 27.20
CA HIS A 51 12.39 -14.79 26.70
C HIS A 51 12.64 -15.57 25.41
N ASN A 52 12.90 -16.87 25.56
CA ASN A 52 12.79 -17.85 24.48
C ASN A 52 11.31 -18.01 24.12
N ASN A 53 10.74 -17.05 23.40
CA ASN A 53 9.40 -17.16 22.85
C ASN A 53 9.48 -17.97 21.53
N SER A 54 9.84 -19.25 21.64
CA SER A 54 9.64 -20.23 20.57
C SER A 54 8.22 -20.80 20.71
N VAL A 55 7.31 -20.25 19.93
CA VAL A 55 5.89 -20.60 19.91
C VAL A 55 5.70 -21.90 19.13
N SER A 56 4.81 -22.80 19.57
CA SER A 56 4.48 -24.05 18.87
C SER A 56 3.31 -23.89 17.89
N CYS A 57 2.99 -24.93 17.10
CA CYS A 57 1.81 -24.89 16.23
C CYS A 57 0.50 -24.85 17.03
N ASP A 58 0.46 -25.56 18.17
CA ASP A 58 -0.71 -25.61 19.04
C ASP A 58 -0.96 -24.26 19.74
N ASP A 59 0.10 -23.53 20.10
CA ASP A 59 0.01 -22.15 20.63
C ASP A 59 -0.57 -21.15 19.62
N LEU A 60 -0.41 -21.44 18.33
CA LEU A 60 -1.04 -20.70 17.23
C LEU A 60 -2.47 -21.18 16.94
N LYS A 61 -3.04 -22.06 17.78
CA LYS A 61 -4.30 -22.74 17.53
C LYS A 61 -4.32 -23.43 16.16
N GLY A 62 -3.18 -23.98 15.77
CA GLY A 62 -3.03 -24.83 14.60
C GLY A 62 -2.97 -26.30 14.97
N VAL A 63 -2.83 -27.15 13.96
CA VAL A 63 -2.61 -28.59 14.09
C VAL A 63 -1.37 -28.97 13.28
N GLY A 64 -0.49 -29.75 13.89
CA GLY A 64 0.74 -30.25 13.26
C GLY A 64 2.00 -29.70 13.91
N SER A 65 3.03 -29.40 13.14
CA SER A 65 4.28 -28.88 13.70
C SER A 65 4.92 -27.83 12.80
N LEU A 66 5.60 -26.87 13.43
CA LEU A 66 6.37 -25.85 12.71
C LEU A 66 7.61 -26.41 12.02
N SER A 67 7.97 -27.68 12.25
CA SER A 67 9.02 -28.41 11.52
C SER A 67 8.50 -29.24 10.35
N GLY A 68 7.18 -29.48 10.25
CA GLY A 68 6.53 -30.30 9.24
C GLY A 68 5.51 -29.46 8.44
N THR A 69 4.21 -29.62 8.72
CA THR A 69 3.17 -28.68 8.30
C THR A 69 2.38 -28.24 9.52
N CYS A 70 2.12 -26.95 9.66
CA CYS A 70 1.30 -26.37 10.71
C CYS A 70 0.05 -25.72 10.10
N ILE A 71 -1.11 -26.35 10.29
CA ILE A 71 -2.39 -25.90 9.74
C ILE A 71 -3.11 -25.05 10.79
N LEU A 72 -3.11 -23.73 10.63
CA LEU A 72 -3.87 -22.82 11.49
C LEU A 72 -5.36 -23.00 11.19
N ASN A 73 -6.13 -23.49 12.17
CA ASN A 73 -7.57 -23.80 12.02
C ASN A 73 -8.50 -22.80 12.73
N SER A 74 -7.93 -21.85 13.47
CA SER A 74 -8.65 -20.93 14.34
C SER A 74 -8.08 -19.51 14.22
N SER A 75 -8.96 -18.51 14.23
CA SER A 75 -8.55 -17.10 14.18
C SER A 75 -7.65 -16.71 15.37
N LEU A 76 -6.60 -15.97 15.04
CA LEU A 76 -5.60 -15.46 15.95
C LEU A 76 -5.83 -13.97 16.19
N HIS A 77 -6.06 -13.62 17.45
CA HIS A 77 -6.14 -12.26 17.94
C HIS A 77 -4.98 -12.06 18.91
N LEU A 78 -3.86 -11.57 18.39
CA LEU A 78 -2.63 -11.47 19.16
C LEU A 78 -2.57 -10.13 19.90
N VAL A 79 -2.04 -10.16 21.12
CA VAL A 79 -1.99 -9.00 22.04
C VAL A 79 -0.58 -8.69 22.53
N ASN A 80 0.43 -9.34 21.96
CA ASN A 80 1.87 -9.17 22.23
C ASN A 80 2.66 -9.62 20.99
N ASP A 81 3.96 -9.27 20.96
CA ASP A 81 4.89 -9.74 19.93
C ASP A 81 5.04 -11.26 19.95
N LEU A 82 4.95 -11.89 18.77
CA LEU A 82 4.94 -13.34 18.60
C LEU A 82 5.96 -13.78 17.55
N LEU A 83 7.02 -14.42 18.03
CA LEU A 83 8.06 -15.04 17.19
C LEU A 83 7.75 -16.53 17.03
N ILE A 84 7.58 -16.97 15.79
CA ILE A 84 7.18 -18.33 15.43
C ILE A 84 8.36 -18.96 14.70
N LEU A 85 8.96 -20.01 15.28
CA LEU A 85 10.19 -20.62 14.78
C LEU A 85 9.90 -22.02 14.23
N GLY A 86 10.48 -22.34 13.07
CA GLY A 86 10.20 -23.63 12.41
C GLY A 86 11.18 -23.99 11.28
N THR A 87 10.92 -25.14 10.65
CA THR A 87 11.60 -25.60 9.42
C THR A 87 10.62 -26.13 8.36
N GLY A 88 9.32 -26.06 8.61
CA GLY A 88 8.24 -26.64 7.79
C GLY A 88 7.33 -25.62 7.11
N SER A 89 6.20 -26.08 6.60
CA SER A 89 5.16 -25.27 5.97
C SER A 89 4.12 -24.76 6.97
N ILE A 90 3.48 -23.64 6.67
CA ILE A 90 2.30 -23.14 7.40
C ILE A 90 1.16 -22.99 6.41
N GLU A 91 -0.01 -23.50 6.80
CA GLU A 91 -1.24 -23.44 6.03
C GLU A 91 -2.27 -22.66 6.86
N VAL A 92 -2.98 -21.72 6.25
CA VAL A 92 -4.05 -20.96 6.91
C VAL A 92 -5.37 -21.48 6.38
N ALA A 93 -6.10 -22.23 7.19
CA ALA A 93 -7.35 -22.86 6.77
C ALA A 93 -8.41 -21.80 6.39
N PRO A 94 -9.40 -22.16 5.55
CA PRO A 94 -10.50 -21.27 5.20
C PRO A 94 -11.17 -20.67 6.45
N HIS A 95 -11.51 -19.38 6.35
CA HIS A 95 -12.12 -18.56 7.43
C HIS A 95 -11.22 -18.24 8.65
N VAL A 96 -9.94 -18.63 8.64
CA VAL A 96 -8.99 -18.23 9.69
C VAL A 96 -8.46 -16.82 9.45
N LEU A 97 -8.65 -15.96 10.46
CA LEU A 97 -8.22 -14.57 10.44
C LEU A 97 -7.06 -14.36 11.41
N ILE A 98 -5.90 -13.91 10.91
CA ILE A 98 -4.76 -13.52 11.74
C ILE A 98 -4.79 -11.99 11.89
N THR A 99 -5.02 -11.51 13.11
CA THR A 99 -5.13 -10.08 13.44
C THR A 99 -4.21 -9.70 14.58
N CYS A 100 -3.78 -8.44 14.62
CA CYS A 100 -3.14 -7.89 15.81
C CYS A 100 -3.63 -6.47 16.15
N PRO A 101 -4.67 -6.32 17.00
CA PRO A 101 -5.37 -5.04 17.22
C PRO A 101 -4.61 -3.99 18.04
N ILE A 102 -3.36 -4.21 18.46
CA ILE A 102 -2.63 -3.28 19.33
C ILE A 102 -1.37 -2.68 18.67
N LYS A 103 -0.97 -1.48 19.13
CA LYS A 103 0.27 -0.83 18.73
C LYS A 103 1.49 -1.66 19.10
N GLY A 104 2.39 -1.84 18.14
CA GLY A 104 3.70 -2.47 18.34
C GLY A 104 3.78 -3.94 17.97
N CYS A 105 2.63 -4.64 17.93
CA CYS A 105 2.59 -6.08 17.69
C CYS A 105 3.33 -6.52 16.42
N LEU A 106 4.27 -7.45 16.62
CA LEU A 106 5.09 -8.07 15.60
C LEU A 106 4.80 -9.57 15.51
N ILE A 107 4.21 -10.04 14.40
CA ILE A 107 4.10 -11.49 14.11
C ILE A 107 5.22 -11.89 13.15
N SER A 108 6.11 -12.78 13.56
CA SER A 108 7.29 -13.17 12.79
C SER A 108 7.41 -14.69 12.64
N PHE A 109 7.00 -15.23 11.49
CA PHE A 109 7.36 -16.58 11.04
C PHE A 109 8.83 -16.62 10.59
N ASN A 110 9.74 -17.04 11.47
CA ASN A 110 11.14 -17.32 11.15
C ASN A 110 11.32 -18.82 10.93
N ILE A 111 10.96 -19.24 9.71
CA ILE A 111 11.25 -20.56 9.17
C ILE A 111 12.43 -20.45 8.20
N SER A 112 13.61 -20.14 8.73
CA SER A 112 14.87 -20.05 7.98
C SER A 112 14.85 -19.15 6.71
N GLY A 113 14.22 -17.98 6.61
CA GLY A 113 13.55 -17.06 7.56
C GLY A 113 13.62 -15.63 6.98
N ASN A 114 12.82 -14.60 7.33
CA ASN A 114 11.90 -14.36 8.44
C ASN A 114 10.69 -13.51 7.96
N ALA A 115 9.54 -13.60 8.62
CA ALA A 115 8.36 -12.74 8.37
C ALA A 115 8.20 -11.60 9.39
N LYS A 116 7.33 -10.61 9.10
CA LYS A 116 6.89 -9.54 10.04
C LYS A 116 5.50 -9.02 9.65
N ILE A 117 4.47 -9.17 10.50
CA ILE A 117 3.14 -8.55 10.34
C ILE A 117 2.89 -7.55 11.49
N ALA A 118 2.37 -6.36 11.18
CA ALA A 118 1.94 -5.33 12.14
C ALA A 118 0.74 -4.53 11.59
N LEU A 119 -0.11 -3.98 12.46
CA LEU A 119 -1.17 -3.01 12.10
C LEU A 119 -0.72 -1.55 12.33
N GLY A 120 -1.48 -0.59 11.78
CA GLY A 120 -1.07 0.80 11.56
C GLY A 120 -0.39 1.54 12.72
N GLY A 121 0.91 1.78 12.57
CA GLY A 121 1.53 2.96 13.18
C GLY A 121 1.13 4.24 12.43
N PRO A 122 1.48 5.44 12.94
CA PRO A 122 1.36 6.64 12.13
C PRO A 122 2.19 6.50 10.84
N PRO A 123 1.75 7.09 9.72
CA PRO A 123 2.60 7.18 8.54
C PRO A 123 3.85 8.00 8.87
N PRO A 124 4.94 7.91 8.08
CA PRO A 124 6.15 8.67 8.34
C PRO A 124 5.84 10.17 8.53
N ALA A 125 6.42 10.79 9.56
CA ALA A 125 6.00 12.12 10.06
C ALA A 125 6.14 13.29 9.06
N GLN A 126 6.74 13.03 7.89
CA GLN A 126 6.94 13.99 6.80
C GLN A 126 5.94 13.81 5.64
N THR A 127 4.88 13.01 5.81
CA THR A 127 3.93 12.66 4.75
C THR A 127 2.60 13.40 4.86
N SER A 128 2.02 13.77 3.73
CA SER A 128 0.65 14.26 3.56
C SER A 128 -0.38 13.13 3.45
N GLY A 129 -0.05 11.93 3.94
CA GLY A 129 -0.88 10.73 3.80
C GLY A 129 -2.16 10.74 4.63
N THR A 130 -2.14 11.35 5.82
CA THR A 130 -3.34 11.56 6.65
C THR A 130 -3.94 12.94 6.35
N PRO A 131 -5.22 13.04 5.93
CA PRO A 131 -5.89 14.33 5.77
C PRO A 131 -5.95 15.11 7.08
N SER A 132 -5.61 16.40 7.03
CA SER A 132 -5.60 17.29 8.19
C SER A 132 -6.90 18.06 8.43
N LEU A 133 -7.84 18.01 7.48
CA LEU A 133 -9.13 18.69 7.53
C LEU A 133 -10.26 17.75 7.99
N TYR A 134 -11.31 18.34 8.57
CA TYR A 134 -12.48 17.62 9.09
C TYR A 134 -13.52 17.29 8.01
N ASP A 135 -13.03 16.86 6.85
CA ASP A 135 -13.82 16.68 5.63
C ASP A 135 -14.18 15.19 5.37
N GLY A 136 -13.84 14.30 6.29
CA GLY A 136 -14.02 12.84 6.14
C GLY A 136 -13.25 12.23 4.96
N ALA A 137 -12.19 12.90 4.46
CA ALA A 137 -11.42 12.41 3.31
C ALA A 137 -10.61 11.14 3.66
N GLY A 138 -10.38 10.27 2.68
CA GLY A 138 -9.62 9.02 2.87
C GLY A 138 -8.12 9.26 3.01
N GLY A 139 -7.43 8.38 3.73
CA GLY A 139 -5.96 8.35 3.79
C GLY A 139 -5.34 7.92 2.46
N GLY A 140 -4.11 8.32 2.18
CA GLY A 140 -3.31 7.88 1.01
C GLY A 140 -2.04 7.13 1.41
N HIS A 141 -1.50 6.27 0.54
CA HIS A 141 -0.20 5.61 0.71
C HIS A 141 0.40 5.14 -0.62
N GLY A 142 -0.14 4.07 -1.19
CA GLY A 142 0.24 3.55 -2.51
C GLY A 142 -0.48 4.28 -3.63
N GLY A 143 -1.80 4.46 -3.46
CA GLY A 143 -2.66 5.41 -4.14
C GLY A 143 -3.13 6.51 -3.20
N ARG A 144 -3.68 7.59 -3.76
CA ARG A 144 -4.31 8.67 -2.98
C ARG A 144 -5.66 8.22 -2.39
N GLY A 145 -6.00 8.75 -1.23
CA GLY A 145 -7.37 8.64 -0.70
C GLY A 145 -8.31 9.60 -1.44
N ALA A 146 -9.60 9.31 -1.43
CA ALA A 146 -10.63 10.15 -2.06
C ALA A 146 -11.11 11.29 -1.14
N SER A 147 -11.63 12.36 -1.74
CA SER A 147 -12.36 13.42 -1.05
C SER A 147 -13.74 13.63 -1.70
N CYS A 148 -14.76 13.85 -0.89
CA CYS A 148 -16.16 13.99 -1.31
C CYS A 148 -16.76 15.37 -1.03
N LEU A 149 -15.92 16.39 -0.85
CA LEU A 149 -16.40 17.76 -0.66
C LEU A 149 -17.07 18.30 -1.93
N LYS A 150 -18.20 18.97 -1.77
CA LYS A 150 -18.90 19.71 -2.85
C LYS A 150 -18.25 21.05 -3.21
N SER A 151 -17.08 21.37 -2.66
CA SER A 151 -16.36 22.62 -2.93
C SER A 151 -15.34 22.42 -4.05
N ASN A 152 -14.92 23.49 -4.72
CA ASN A 152 -13.98 23.46 -5.85
C ASN A 152 -12.51 23.11 -5.47
N ARG A 153 -12.33 22.32 -4.40
CA ARG A 153 -11.06 21.82 -3.88
C ARG A 153 -10.87 20.36 -4.32
N THR A 154 -9.64 19.87 -4.23
CA THR A 154 -9.20 18.60 -4.83
C THR A 154 -10.08 17.40 -4.49
N ASN A 155 -10.38 16.58 -5.51
CA ASN A 155 -11.15 15.33 -5.40
C ASN A 155 -10.43 14.22 -4.60
N TRP A 156 -9.24 14.50 -4.06
CA TRP A 156 -8.41 13.56 -3.32
C TRP A 156 -8.09 14.08 -1.92
N GLY A 157 -7.91 13.15 -0.98
CA GLY A 157 -7.63 13.35 0.43
C GLY A 157 -6.14 13.23 0.74
N GLY A 158 -5.73 12.08 1.28
CA GLY A 158 -4.33 11.82 1.60
C GLY A 158 -3.46 11.55 0.37
N ASP A 159 -2.24 12.08 0.35
CA ASP A 159 -1.28 11.85 -0.74
C ASP A 159 -0.50 10.53 -0.59
N VAL A 160 0.21 10.14 -1.65
CA VAL A 160 1.08 8.95 -1.65
C VAL A 160 2.44 9.20 -1.01
N TYR A 161 3.05 8.13 -0.53
CA TYR A 161 4.43 8.13 -0.01
C TYR A 161 5.10 6.76 -0.23
N ALA A 162 6.35 6.62 0.24
CA ALA A 162 7.17 5.41 0.08
C ALA A 162 7.43 4.98 -1.38
N TRP A 163 7.38 5.93 -2.33
CA TRP A 163 7.62 5.68 -3.75
C TRP A 163 9.07 5.27 -4.05
N SER A 164 10.06 5.92 -3.43
CA SER A 164 11.49 5.58 -3.57
C SER A 164 11.85 4.18 -3.05
N THR A 165 10.93 3.54 -2.32
CA THR A 165 11.02 2.17 -1.83
C THR A 165 9.96 1.26 -2.46
N LEU A 166 9.53 1.53 -3.70
CA LEU A 166 8.51 0.74 -4.40
C LEU A 166 8.84 -0.76 -4.49
N SER A 167 10.13 -1.10 -4.65
CA SER A 167 10.62 -2.47 -4.72
C SER A 167 10.65 -3.18 -3.36
N ASP A 168 10.76 -2.43 -2.27
CA ASP A 168 10.95 -2.95 -0.91
C ASP A 168 10.09 -2.14 0.09
N PRO A 169 8.75 -2.12 -0.08
CA PRO A 169 7.86 -1.21 0.65
C PRO A 169 7.74 -1.60 2.13
N TRP A 170 8.05 -0.64 3.02
CA TRP A 170 8.04 -0.89 4.47
C TRP A 170 7.41 0.25 5.29
N SER A 171 6.34 0.84 4.77
CA SER A 171 5.57 1.90 5.46
C SER A 171 4.16 1.42 5.85
N TYR A 172 3.68 1.87 7.03
CA TYR A 172 2.27 1.72 7.40
C TYR A 172 1.40 2.52 6.44
N GLY A 173 0.14 2.12 6.31
CA GLY A 173 -0.90 3.01 5.79
C GLY A 173 -1.14 4.19 6.74
N SER A 174 -1.86 5.18 6.24
CA SER A 174 -2.28 6.40 6.92
C SER A 174 -3.73 6.32 7.38
N LYS A 175 -4.09 7.11 8.40
CA LYS A 175 -5.49 7.22 8.83
C LYS A 175 -6.31 8.02 7.82
N GLY A 176 -7.61 7.73 7.75
CA GLY A 176 -8.57 8.66 7.18
C GLY A 176 -8.77 9.91 8.04
N GLY A 177 -9.29 10.99 7.43
CA GLY A 177 -9.75 12.18 8.14
C GLY A 177 -11.07 11.94 8.88
N SER A 178 -11.33 12.72 9.92
CA SER A 178 -12.64 12.72 10.61
C SER A 178 -13.60 13.69 9.93
N THR A 179 -14.91 13.63 10.22
CA THR A 179 -15.87 14.73 9.95
C THR A 179 -16.03 15.68 11.15
N SER A 180 -15.37 15.39 12.28
CA SER A 180 -15.47 16.16 13.53
C SER A 180 -14.10 16.50 14.11
N SER A 181 -13.99 17.69 14.71
CA SER A 181 -12.83 18.14 15.49
C SER A 181 -12.77 17.55 16.91
N GLU A 182 -13.87 16.99 17.41
CA GLU A 182 -14.00 16.52 18.79
C GLU A 182 -13.78 15.01 18.92
N LYS A 183 -14.02 14.26 17.84
CA LYS A 183 -13.90 12.80 17.79
C LYS A 183 -13.16 12.37 16.52
N GLN A 184 -12.30 11.35 16.64
CA GLN A 184 -11.58 10.77 15.51
C GLN A 184 -12.36 9.56 14.98
N TYR A 185 -13.07 9.75 13.87
CA TYR A 185 -13.84 8.69 13.20
C TYR A 185 -13.09 8.04 12.02
N GLY A 186 -12.00 8.65 11.55
CA GLY A 186 -11.25 8.17 10.40
C GLY A 186 -10.65 6.78 10.65
N GLY A 187 -10.81 5.89 9.67
CA GLY A 187 -10.32 4.52 9.73
C GLY A 187 -8.80 4.44 9.87
N ASP A 188 -8.32 3.43 10.60
CA ASP A 188 -6.89 3.26 10.85
C ASP A 188 -6.09 2.87 9.61
N GLY A 189 -4.82 3.26 9.57
CA GLY A 189 -3.92 2.92 8.47
C GLY A 189 -3.59 1.42 8.42
N GLY A 190 -3.44 0.91 7.21
CA GLY A 190 -3.10 -0.47 6.93
C GLY A 190 -1.72 -0.89 7.44
N GLY A 191 -1.52 -2.20 7.49
CA GLY A 191 -0.40 -2.82 8.17
C GLY A 191 0.96 -2.73 7.49
N ARG A 192 1.91 -3.53 7.98
CA ARG A 192 3.12 -3.90 7.27
C ARG A 192 3.31 -5.40 7.37
N ILE A 193 3.43 -6.07 6.23
CA ILE A 193 3.68 -7.51 6.11
C ILE A 193 5.00 -7.71 5.36
N LEU A 194 5.82 -8.60 5.87
CA LEU A 194 6.95 -9.22 5.18
C LEU A 194 6.77 -10.72 5.35
N LEU A 195 6.87 -11.48 4.26
CA LEU A 195 6.94 -12.93 4.24
C LEU A 195 8.22 -13.30 3.50
N ILE A 196 9.07 -14.12 4.12
CA ILE A 196 10.25 -14.69 3.45
C ILE A 196 10.16 -16.21 3.63
N VAL A 197 9.95 -16.91 2.51
CA VAL A 197 9.80 -18.36 2.41
C VAL A 197 10.84 -18.87 1.42
N LYS A 198 11.56 -19.94 1.76
CA LYS A 198 12.69 -20.39 0.93
C LYS A 198 12.27 -21.12 -0.36
N ASP A 199 11.16 -21.87 -0.30
CA ASP A 199 10.61 -22.62 -1.43
C ASP A 199 9.19 -22.15 -1.74
N THR A 200 8.17 -22.92 -1.33
CA THR A 200 6.77 -22.65 -1.72
C THR A 200 5.99 -22.01 -0.57
N LEU A 201 5.40 -20.84 -0.84
CA LEU A 201 4.36 -20.21 -0.03
C LEU A 201 3.00 -20.57 -0.61
N HIS A 202 2.24 -21.40 0.11
CA HIS A 202 0.88 -21.78 -0.25
C HIS A 202 -0.13 -20.87 0.47
N VAL A 203 -1.07 -20.28 -0.27
CA VAL A 203 -2.03 -19.30 0.24
C VAL A 203 -3.44 -19.64 -0.27
N ASP A 204 -4.23 -20.29 0.56
CA ASP A 204 -5.68 -20.49 0.35
C ASP A 204 -6.54 -19.53 1.21
N GLY A 205 -5.94 -18.90 2.22
CA GLY A 205 -6.57 -17.91 3.10
C GLY A 205 -6.30 -16.45 2.70
N PHE A 206 -6.32 -15.55 3.69
CA PHE A 206 -6.11 -14.11 3.49
C PHE A 206 -4.83 -13.60 4.17
N ILE A 207 -3.99 -12.90 3.41
CA ILE A 207 -2.84 -12.13 3.92
C ILE A 207 -3.16 -10.65 3.72
N THR A 208 -3.61 -9.96 4.77
CA THR A 208 -4.18 -8.60 4.67
C THR A 208 -3.38 -7.56 5.46
N ALA A 209 -3.01 -6.49 4.76
CA ALA A 209 -2.52 -5.22 5.31
C ALA A 209 -3.49 -4.08 4.97
N GLU A 210 -4.78 -4.36 4.85
CA GLU A 210 -5.81 -3.41 4.43
C GLU A 210 -6.00 -2.23 5.39
N GLY A 211 -6.49 -1.12 4.86
CA GLY A 211 -6.90 0.04 5.65
C GLY A 211 -8.22 -0.18 6.38
N GLY A 212 -8.32 0.38 7.59
CA GLY A 212 -9.52 0.35 8.42
C GLY A 212 -10.68 1.15 7.83
N GLN A 213 -11.90 0.69 8.09
CA GLN A 213 -13.13 1.35 7.65
C GLN A 213 -13.40 2.60 8.49
N GLY A 214 -13.72 3.74 7.86
CA GLY A 214 -14.10 5.00 8.54
C GLY A 214 -15.61 5.21 8.70
N GLY A 215 -16.44 4.43 7.99
CA GLY A 215 -17.89 4.56 8.03
C GLY A 215 -18.41 5.87 7.43
N LEU A 216 -19.59 6.32 7.87
CA LEU A 216 -20.19 7.57 7.37
C LEU A 216 -19.56 8.83 7.99
N ASP A 217 -19.02 8.73 9.20
CA ASP A 217 -18.52 9.88 9.97
C ASP A 217 -17.00 10.12 9.80
N GLY A 218 -16.29 9.26 9.04
CA GLY A 218 -14.86 9.37 8.81
C GLY A 218 -14.42 8.76 7.48
N GLY A 219 -13.29 9.21 6.96
CA GLY A 219 -12.68 8.63 5.77
C GLY A 219 -12.04 7.28 6.07
N GLY A 220 -11.92 6.44 5.05
CA GLY A 220 -11.22 5.16 5.16
C GLY A 220 -9.71 5.35 5.31
N GLY A 221 -9.06 4.47 6.08
CA GLY A 221 -7.60 4.41 6.14
C GLY A 221 -7.02 3.85 4.83
N SER A 222 -5.79 4.23 4.49
CA SER A 222 -5.13 3.65 3.31
C SER A 222 -4.55 2.27 3.60
N GLY A 223 -4.37 1.48 2.54
CA GLY A 223 -3.71 0.18 2.62
C GLY A 223 -2.23 0.27 3.03
N GLY A 224 -1.71 -0.82 3.59
CA GLY A 224 -0.38 -0.93 4.16
C GLY A 224 0.74 -1.24 3.16
N SER A 225 1.84 -1.82 3.66
CA SER A 225 2.86 -2.46 2.82
C SER A 225 2.84 -3.98 2.95
N ILE A 226 3.06 -4.73 1.88
CA ILE A 226 3.31 -6.17 1.89
C ILE A 226 4.56 -6.46 1.05
N MET A 227 5.46 -7.28 1.57
CA MET A 227 6.58 -7.86 0.84
C MET A 227 6.49 -9.39 0.91
N VAL A 228 6.63 -10.07 -0.22
CA VAL A 228 6.63 -11.54 -0.29
C VAL A 228 7.85 -12.00 -1.07
N HIS A 229 8.78 -12.66 -0.40
CA HIS A 229 9.91 -13.34 -1.02
C HIS A 229 9.64 -14.85 -0.95
N ALA A 230 9.53 -15.52 -2.09
CA ALA A 230 9.33 -16.96 -2.19
C ALA A 230 10.01 -17.52 -3.45
N PHE A 231 10.25 -18.83 -3.52
CA PHE A 231 10.56 -19.44 -4.82
C PHE A 231 9.27 -19.65 -5.62
N LYS A 232 8.21 -20.14 -4.98
CA LYS A 232 6.87 -20.29 -5.57
C LYS A 232 5.82 -19.67 -4.65
N LEU A 233 4.84 -19.00 -5.23
CA LEU A 233 3.61 -18.55 -4.59
C LEU A 233 2.44 -19.23 -5.29
N ASN A 234 1.64 -20.02 -4.59
CA ASN A 234 0.48 -20.71 -5.17
C ASN A 234 -0.70 -20.86 -4.19
N GLY A 235 -1.88 -21.23 -4.70
CA GLY A 235 -3.11 -21.39 -3.91
C GLY A 235 -4.23 -20.44 -4.37
N ASN A 236 -5.42 -20.62 -3.81
CA ASN A 236 -6.66 -19.94 -4.23
C ASN A 236 -7.05 -18.73 -3.34
N GLY A 237 -6.16 -18.34 -2.43
CA GLY A 237 -6.35 -17.28 -1.46
C GLY A 237 -6.06 -15.89 -2.00
N THR A 238 -6.01 -14.90 -1.10
CA THR A 238 -5.82 -13.48 -1.45
C THR A 238 -4.76 -12.80 -0.60
N ILE A 239 -3.87 -12.05 -1.25
CA ILE A 239 -2.94 -11.11 -0.62
C ILE A 239 -3.44 -9.69 -0.91
N SER A 240 -3.81 -8.94 0.13
CA SER A 240 -4.48 -7.64 -0.01
C SER A 240 -3.79 -6.52 0.78
N ALA A 241 -3.56 -5.41 0.11
CA ALA A 241 -3.25 -4.12 0.72
C ALA A 241 -4.26 -3.06 0.24
N ALA A 242 -5.55 -3.41 0.15
CA ALA A 242 -6.59 -2.48 -0.26
C ALA A 242 -6.83 -1.34 0.76
N GLY A 243 -7.41 -0.23 0.30
CA GLY A 243 -7.87 0.86 1.15
C GLY A 243 -9.21 0.56 1.83
N GLY A 244 -9.42 1.10 3.03
CA GLY A 244 -10.69 1.01 3.74
C GLY A 244 -11.75 1.93 3.15
N SER A 245 -13.03 1.59 3.28
CA SER A 245 -14.14 2.45 2.86
C SER A 245 -14.48 3.48 3.94
N GLY A 246 -15.05 4.60 3.54
CA GLY A 246 -15.45 5.67 4.44
C GLY A 246 -16.19 6.78 3.71
N TRP A 247 -16.36 7.94 4.35
CA TRP A 247 -16.95 9.12 3.72
C TRP A 247 -16.25 9.44 2.39
N GLY A 248 -14.94 9.63 2.42
CA GLY A 248 -14.02 9.34 1.32
C GLY A 248 -13.25 8.04 1.56
N GLY A 249 -13.17 7.17 0.56
CA GLY A 249 -12.44 5.90 0.63
C GLY A 249 -10.92 6.10 0.66
N GLY A 250 -10.22 5.27 1.44
CA GLY A 250 -8.76 5.28 1.53
C GLY A 250 -8.09 4.76 0.25
N GLY A 251 -6.90 5.25 -0.06
CA GLY A 251 -6.10 4.76 -1.17
C GLY A 251 -5.50 3.38 -0.90
N GLY A 252 -5.25 2.60 -1.95
CA GLY A 252 -4.57 1.32 -1.83
C GLY A 252 -3.11 1.46 -1.34
N GLY A 253 -2.56 0.36 -0.83
CA GLY A 253 -1.21 0.25 -0.29
C GLY A 253 -0.15 -0.16 -1.33
N ARG A 254 0.94 -0.76 -0.87
CA ARG A 254 2.03 -1.24 -1.73
C ARG A 254 2.31 -2.71 -1.48
N ILE A 255 2.29 -3.54 -2.52
CA ILE A 255 2.71 -4.95 -2.47
C ILE A 255 3.95 -5.09 -3.35
N SER A 256 5.00 -5.75 -2.84
CA SER A 256 6.14 -6.20 -3.63
C SER A 256 6.28 -7.71 -3.56
N LEU A 257 6.48 -8.34 -4.72
CA LEU A 257 6.59 -9.79 -4.88
C LEU A 257 7.96 -10.11 -5.50
N GLU A 258 8.76 -10.90 -4.80
CA GLU A 258 10.01 -11.48 -5.25
C GLU A 258 9.81 -13.01 -5.31
N CYS A 259 9.10 -13.46 -6.36
CA CYS A 259 8.63 -14.84 -6.53
C CYS A 259 8.99 -15.36 -7.93
N TYR A 260 9.70 -16.49 -8.03
CA TYR A 260 10.08 -17.07 -9.35
C TYR A 260 8.87 -17.61 -10.12
N SER A 261 7.83 -18.07 -9.42
CA SER A 261 6.55 -18.47 -10.00
C SER A 261 5.40 -18.01 -9.11
N ILE A 262 4.34 -17.46 -9.72
CA ILE A 262 3.08 -17.09 -9.06
C ILE A 262 1.95 -17.80 -9.80
N GLN A 263 1.08 -18.52 -9.09
CA GLN A 263 -0.05 -19.27 -9.64
C GLN A 263 -1.29 -19.06 -8.78
N ASP A 264 -2.42 -18.70 -9.41
CA ASP A 264 -3.79 -18.66 -8.86
C ASP A 264 -4.08 -17.69 -7.68
N VAL A 265 -3.08 -17.29 -6.89
CA VAL A 265 -3.25 -16.38 -5.75
C VAL A 265 -3.69 -14.99 -6.21
N LYS A 266 -4.80 -14.50 -5.67
CA LYS A 266 -5.30 -13.14 -5.97
C LYS A 266 -4.46 -12.08 -5.26
N ILE A 267 -3.95 -11.10 -5.99
CA ILE A 267 -3.24 -9.94 -5.44
C ILE A 267 -4.11 -8.69 -5.60
N THR A 268 -4.44 -8.02 -4.49
CA THR A 268 -5.35 -6.85 -4.50
C THR A 268 -4.74 -5.63 -3.84
N VAL A 269 -4.86 -4.48 -4.51
CA VAL A 269 -4.35 -3.18 -4.05
C VAL A 269 -5.34 -2.04 -4.31
N HIS A 270 -6.62 -2.32 -4.54
CA HIS A 270 -7.60 -1.28 -4.88
C HIS A 270 -7.81 -0.26 -3.74
N GLY A 271 -8.31 0.94 -4.07
CA GLY A 271 -8.81 1.87 -3.07
C GLY A 271 -10.14 1.43 -2.47
N GLY A 272 -10.49 2.01 -1.32
CA GLY A 272 -11.76 1.75 -0.65
C GLY A 272 -12.93 2.56 -1.23
N GLN A 273 -14.16 2.15 -0.91
CA GLN A 273 -15.36 2.82 -1.39
C GLN A 273 -15.58 4.17 -0.66
N SER A 274 -16.09 5.16 -1.40
CA SER A 274 -16.52 6.45 -0.88
C SER A 274 -18.04 6.49 -0.71
N PHE A 275 -18.53 6.83 0.48
CA PHE A 275 -19.97 6.98 0.73
C PHE A 275 -20.50 8.38 0.36
N GLY A 276 -19.69 9.43 0.56
CA GLY A 276 -20.08 10.80 0.22
C GLY A 276 -20.09 11.09 -1.30
N CYS A 277 -19.39 10.26 -2.08
CA CYS A 277 -19.25 10.41 -3.52
C CYS A 277 -18.98 9.04 -4.20
N PRO A 278 -20.01 8.23 -4.48
CA PRO A 278 -19.85 6.83 -4.92
C PRO A 278 -18.99 6.60 -6.17
N GLU A 279 -18.94 7.56 -7.11
CA GLU A 279 -18.13 7.48 -8.33
C GLU A 279 -16.63 7.80 -8.10
N ASN A 280 -16.26 8.25 -6.89
CA ASN A 280 -14.89 8.61 -6.53
C ASN A 280 -14.38 7.76 -5.36
N ALA A 281 -14.18 6.46 -5.56
CA ALA A 281 -13.44 5.61 -4.62
C ALA A 281 -11.98 6.10 -4.45
N GLY A 282 -11.28 5.59 -3.43
CA GLY A 282 -9.83 5.79 -3.33
C GLY A 282 -9.10 5.28 -4.58
N ALA A 283 -7.92 5.82 -4.87
CA ALA A 283 -7.10 5.32 -5.97
C ALA A 283 -6.41 3.99 -5.60
N ALA A 284 -6.14 3.20 -6.62
CA ALA A 284 -5.38 1.97 -6.51
C ALA A 284 -3.98 2.21 -5.95
N GLY A 285 -3.52 1.27 -5.16
CA GLY A 285 -2.14 1.08 -4.75
C GLY A 285 -1.29 0.49 -5.87
N THR A 286 -0.13 -0.03 -5.48
CA THR A 286 0.85 -0.60 -6.43
C THR A 286 1.21 -2.03 -6.05
N ALA A 287 1.08 -2.96 -7.00
CA ALA A 287 1.68 -4.29 -6.91
C ALA A 287 2.92 -4.33 -7.83
N TYR A 288 4.09 -4.62 -7.28
CA TYR A 288 5.36 -4.64 -8.01
C TYR A 288 5.97 -6.04 -8.00
N ASP A 289 6.20 -6.61 -9.17
CA ASP A 289 7.01 -7.82 -9.32
C ASP A 289 8.48 -7.42 -9.47
N LYS A 290 9.31 -7.81 -8.51
CA LYS A 290 10.72 -7.43 -8.42
C LYS A 290 11.61 -8.22 -9.38
N LEU A 291 11.29 -9.49 -9.65
CA LEU A 291 12.06 -10.34 -10.57
C LEU A 291 11.77 -9.98 -12.03
N LEU A 292 10.50 -9.74 -12.37
CA LEU A 292 10.09 -9.26 -13.69
C LEU A 292 10.31 -7.75 -13.85
N SER A 293 10.57 -7.01 -12.77
CA SER A 293 10.62 -5.54 -12.75
C SER A 293 9.36 -4.94 -13.38
N SER A 294 8.20 -5.35 -12.89
CA SER A 294 6.89 -5.08 -13.51
C SER A 294 5.93 -4.45 -12.51
N LEU A 295 5.39 -3.28 -12.84
CA LEU A 295 4.41 -2.58 -12.00
C LEU A 295 2.98 -2.87 -12.46
N LYS A 296 2.08 -3.13 -11.53
CA LYS A 296 0.63 -3.27 -11.75
C LYS A 296 -0.14 -2.34 -10.81
N VAL A 297 -1.11 -1.63 -11.39
CA VAL A 297 -2.05 -0.74 -10.70
C VAL A 297 -3.46 -1.19 -11.12
N SER A 298 -4.15 -1.91 -10.23
CA SER A 298 -5.53 -2.38 -10.41
C SER A 298 -6.42 -1.74 -9.35
N ASN A 299 -7.57 -1.20 -9.75
CA ASN A 299 -8.58 -0.71 -8.81
C ASN A 299 -9.77 -1.67 -8.68
N ASP A 300 -9.65 -2.93 -9.12
CA ASP A 300 -10.68 -3.98 -9.01
C ASP A 300 -12.10 -3.49 -9.39
N TYR A 301 -12.17 -2.68 -10.46
CA TYR A 301 -13.37 -2.06 -11.02
C TYR A 301 -14.03 -0.96 -10.17
N PHE A 302 -13.47 -0.58 -9.02
CA PHE A 302 -13.91 0.61 -8.29
C PHE A 302 -13.71 1.87 -9.14
N THR A 303 -14.81 2.56 -9.43
CA THR A 303 -14.80 3.86 -10.13
C THR A 303 -14.12 4.92 -9.26
N THR A 304 -13.20 5.68 -9.85
CA THR A 304 -12.48 6.74 -9.14
C THR A 304 -12.23 7.97 -10.00
N HIS A 305 -12.19 9.16 -9.39
CA HIS A 305 -11.60 10.38 -9.96
C HIS A 305 -10.27 10.74 -9.26
N THR A 306 -9.85 9.91 -8.32
CA THR A 306 -8.60 10.00 -7.57
C THR A 306 -7.53 9.21 -8.32
N GLU A 307 -6.26 9.63 -8.21
CA GLU A 307 -5.16 9.09 -9.02
C GLU A 307 -4.08 8.41 -8.17
N THR A 308 -3.38 7.46 -8.77
CA THR A 308 -2.15 6.80 -8.27
C THR A 308 -0.93 7.49 -8.89
N PRO A 309 -0.21 8.36 -8.16
CA PRO A 309 0.95 9.06 -8.73
C PRO A 309 2.16 8.15 -8.88
N LEU A 310 2.72 8.13 -10.09
CA LEU A 310 3.95 7.44 -10.47
C LEU A 310 5.06 8.50 -10.53
N LEU A 311 5.76 8.72 -9.41
CA LEU A 311 6.55 9.94 -9.20
C LEU A 311 7.87 9.98 -10.00
N ASP A 312 8.49 8.84 -10.25
CA ASP A 312 9.65 8.69 -11.12
C ASP A 312 9.63 7.35 -11.88
N PHE A 313 10.53 7.21 -12.86
CA PHE A 313 10.78 5.97 -13.58
C PHE A 313 12.29 5.72 -13.56
N PRO A 314 12.76 4.47 -13.35
CA PRO A 314 14.19 4.19 -13.27
C PRO A 314 14.85 4.42 -14.64
N THR A 315 16.00 5.10 -14.64
CA THR A 315 16.74 5.47 -15.86
C THR A 315 17.92 4.55 -16.16
N THR A 316 18.35 3.72 -15.20
CA THR A 316 19.48 2.78 -15.31
C THR A 316 18.98 1.36 -15.57
N ILE A 317 18.17 0.82 -14.66
CA ILE A 317 17.50 -0.48 -14.79
C ILE A 317 16.02 -0.21 -15.10
N LEU A 318 15.72 0.01 -16.37
CA LEU A 318 14.35 0.21 -16.85
C LEU A 318 13.44 -0.95 -16.42
N TRP A 319 12.22 -0.63 -15.95
CA TRP A 319 11.17 -1.63 -15.72
C TRP A 319 10.83 -2.38 -17.02
N SER A 320 10.40 -3.63 -16.90
CA SER A 320 9.94 -4.42 -18.03
C SER A 320 8.56 -3.96 -18.48
N ASN A 321 7.58 -3.89 -17.58
CA ASN A 321 6.21 -3.56 -17.94
C ASN A 321 5.52 -2.66 -16.89
N VAL A 322 4.50 -1.92 -17.33
CA VAL A 322 3.57 -1.21 -16.45
C VAL A 322 2.14 -1.51 -16.91
N TYR A 323 1.31 -2.02 -16.00
CA TYR A 323 -0.10 -2.32 -16.23
C TYR A 323 -0.97 -1.39 -15.40
N VAL A 324 -1.93 -0.73 -16.03
CA VAL A 324 -2.98 0.06 -15.35
C VAL A 324 -4.33 -0.46 -15.83
N GLU A 325 -5.10 -1.01 -14.91
CA GLU A 325 -6.27 -1.84 -15.24
C GLU A 325 -7.43 -1.70 -14.25
N CYS A 326 -8.58 -2.29 -14.59
CA CYS A 326 -9.75 -2.42 -13.71
C CYS A 326 -10.17 -1.09 -13.06
N ASN A 327 -10.47 -0.08 -13.90
CA ASN A 327 -10.79 1.32 -13.53
C ASN A 327 -9.70 2.11 -12.78
N ALA A 328 -8.45 1.63 -12.72
CA ALA A 328 -7.36 2.40 -12.13
C ALA A 328 -6.99 3.66 -12.93
N LYS A 329 -6.70 4.75 -12.23
CA LYS A 329 -6.18 5.99 -12.80
C LYS A 329 -4.81 6.27 -12.24
N ALA A 330 -3.78 6.28 -13.09
CA ALA A 330 -2.42 6.64 -12.70
C ALA A 330 -2.04 8.02 -13.25
N LEU A 331 -1.23 8.75 -12.49
CA LEU A 331 -0.74 10.10 -12.82
C LEU A 331 0.78 10.07 -12.92
N VAL A 332 1.36 10.59 -14.00
CA VAL A 332 2.80 10.87 -14.11
C VAL A 332 2.98 12.38 -13.96
N PRO A 333 3.25 12.91 -12.75
CA PRO A 333 3.07 14.34 -12.47
C PRO A 333 4.20 15.24 -12.97
N LEU A 334 5.41 14.71 -13.17
CA LEU A 334 6.57 15.52 -13.56
C LEU A 334 6.60 15.72 -15.07
N LEU A 335 6.63 16.99 -15.48
CA LEU A 335 6.69 17.45 -16.88
C LEU A 335 7.87 16.86 -17.69
N TRP A 336 8.94 16.43 -17.00
CA TRP A 336 10.14 15.84 -17.59
C TRP A 336 10.37 14.37 -17.17
N SER A 337 9.33 13.67 -16.71
CA SER A 337 9.40 12.22 -16.46
C SER A 337 9.69 11.48 -17.77
N ARG A 338 10.95 11.07 -17.93
CA ARG A 338 11.38 10.09 -18.93
C ARG A 338 10.73 8.74 -18.61
N VAL A 339 9.52 8.52 -19.13
CA VAL A 339 8.82 7.25 -19.02
C VAL A 339 9.39 6.27 -20.04
N GLN A 340 10.22 5.34 -19.57
CA GLN A 340 10.81 4.29 -20.39
C GLN A 340 10.66 2.93 -19.71
N VAL A 341 10.26 1.94 -20.51
CA VAL A 341 10.16 0.52 -20.13
C VAL A 341 10.82 -0.33 -21.21
N ARG A 342 11.26 -1.55 -20.87
CA ARG A 342 11.87 -2.50 -21.83
C ARG A 342 10.83 -3.23 -22.69
N GLY A 343 9.67 -3.50 -22.09
CA GLY A 343 8.52 -4.16 -22.69
C GLY A 343 7.42 -3.16 -22.99
N GLN A 344 6.33 -3.19 -22.21
CA GLN A 344 5.09 -2.52 -22.58
C GLN A 344 4.44 -1.75 -21.42
N ILE A 345 3.81 -0.63 -21.76
CA ILE A 345 2.81 0.04 -20.92
C ILE A 345 1.45 -0.39 -21.46
N ARG A 346 0.60 -0.98 -20.62
CA ARG A 346 -0.75 -1.42 -21.01
C ARG A 346 -1.83 -0.74 -20.17
N LEU A 347 -2.86 -0.28 -20.88
CA LEU A 347 -4.11 0.21 -20.33
C LEU A 347 -5.20 -0.82 -20.66
N LEU A 348 -5.85 -1.37 -19.63
CA LEU A 348 -6.85 -2.45 -19.77
C LEU A 348 -8.10 -2.09 -18.95
N ASP A 349 -9.27 -2.61 -19.31
CA ASP A 349 -10.46 -2.64 -18.43
C ASP A 349 -10.78 -1.31 -17.71
N GLY A 350 -10.82 -0.20 -18.47
CA GLY A 350 -11.10 1.15 -17.96
C GLY A 350 -9.91 1.87 -17.32
N GLY A 351 -8.73 1.26 -17.30
CA GLY A 351 -7.49 1.84 -16.81
C GLY A 351 -6.97 3.00 -17.66
N SER A 352 -6.40 4.03 -17.03
CA SER A 352 -5.88 5.23 -17.72
C SER A 352 -4.62 5.79 -17.07
N ILE A 353 -3.71 6.35 -17.87
CA ILE A 353 -2.55 7.13 -17.41
C ILE A 353 -2.68 8.58 -17.90
N CYS A 354 -2.61 9.53 -16.97
CA CYS A 354 -2.49 10.96 -17.23
C CYS A 354 -1.01 11.38 -17.17
N PHE A 355 -0.55 12.20 -18.12
CA PHE A 355 0.80 12.79 -18.11
C PHE A 355 0.71 14.29 -17.82
N GLY A 356 1.57 14.78 -16.94
CA GLY A 356 1.48 16.13 -16.39
C GLY A 356 0.29 16.27 -15.42
N LEU A 357 0.17 17.45 -14.81
CA LEU A 357 -0.96 17.76 -13.95
C LEU A 357 -2.19 18.08 -14.80
N SER A 358 -3.36 17.57 -14.41
CA SER A 358 -4.64 17.73 -15.15
C SER A 358 -5.07 19.17 -15.43
N LYS A 359 -4.49 20.17 -14.74
CA LYS A 359 -4.71 21.61 -14.97
C LYS A 359 -3.73 22.28 -15.95
N TYR A 360 -2.70 21.57 -16.40
CA TYR A 360 -1.63 22.10 -17.27
C TYR A 360 -1.45 21.17 -18.48
N GLY A 361 -2.50 21.07 -19.31
CA GLY A 361 -2.61 20.11 -20.41
C GLY A 361 -1.86 20.46 -21.69
N VAL A 362 -0.83 21.31 -21.65
CA VAL A 362 -0.05 21.69 -22.84
C VAL A 362 1.44 21.79 -22.49
N SER A 363 2.29 21.15 -23.31
CA SER A 363 3.70 21.50 -23.41
C SER A 363 3.78 22.80 -24.18
N GLU A 364 4.10 23.91 -23.50
CA GLU A 364 4.78 24.99 -24.20
C GLU A 364 6.23 24.56 -24.38
N PHE A 365 6.71 24.71 -25.63
CA PHE A 365 7.95 24.15 -26.22
C PHE A 365 7.85 22.67 -26.66
#